data_AF-A0A2T2UAN8-F1
#
_entry.id   AF-A0A2T2UAN8-F1
#
_cell.length_a   1.000
_cell.length_b   1.000
_cell.length_c   1.000
_cell.angle_alpha   90.00
_cell.angle_beta   90.00
_cell.angle_gamma   90.00
#
_symmetry.space_group_name_H-M   'P 1'
#
loop_
_entity.id
_entity.type
_entity.pdbx_description
1 polymer ?
#
loop_
_entity_poly.entity_id
_entity_poly.type
_entity_poly.pdbx_seq_one_letter_code
_entity_poly.pdbx_strand_id
1 'polypeptide(L)'
;PTGPDPDATEAQPSPALFQLVRADAENRLTVHAHSARAEVSAPEAGTEVGRYRTADALRDALKEEDVEGWAAVFEDVKADRVLVETTVTAQHAWIGQPRYSTITFFETSEAATDFADAHERPTPDR
;
A
#
# COMPACT_ATOMS: atom_id res chain seq x y z
N PRO A 1 -22.74 -1.84 -41.03
CA PRO A 1 -22.24 -2.21 -39.67
C PRO A 1 -20.72 -2.12 -39.67
N THR A 2 -20.18 -1.03 -39.12
CA THR A 2 -18.73 -0.80 -39.04
C THR A 2 -18.18 -1.62 -37.88
N GLY A 3 -17.24 -2.53 -38.16
CA GLY A 3 -16.57 -3.36 -37.15
C GLY A 3 -15.66 -2.52 -36.24
N PRO A 4 -15.26 -3.05 -35.07
CA PRO A 4 -14.42 -2.31 -34.13
C PRO A 4 -13.06 -1.96 -34.77
N ASP A 5 -12.63 -0.73 -34.58
CA ASP A 5 -11.33 -0.20 -35.03
C ASP A 5 -10.17 -1.05 -34.47
N PRO A 6 -9.30 -1.61 -35.33
CA PRO A 6 -8.11 -2.35 -34.89
C PRO A 6 -7.00 -1.43 -34.36
N ASP A 7 -7.12 -0.12 -34.57
CA ASP A 7 -6.22 0.94 -34.07
C ASP A 7 -6.72 1.60 -32.78
N ALA A 8 -7.79 1.07 -32.17
CA ALA A 8 -8.15 1.46 -30.82
C ALA A 8 -7.04 0.97 -29.87
N THR A 9 -6.10 1.86 -29.55
CA THR A 9 -5.13 1.69 -28.46
C THR A 9 -5.84 1.01 -27.29
N GLU A 10 -5.44 -0.22 -26.97
CA GLU A 10 -5.99 -0.95 -25.82
C GLU A 10 -6.03 0.03 -24.65
N ALA A 11 -7.22 0.25 -24.08
CA ALA A 11 -7.37 1.15 -22.96
C ALA A 11 -6.39 0.70 -21.89
N GLN A 12 -5.29 1.45 -21.72
CA GLN A 12 -4.27 1.09 -20.75
C GLN A 12 -4.98 0.91 -19.41
N PRO A 13 -4.77 -0.23 -18.72
CA PRO A 13 -5.43 -0.48 -17.45
C PRO A 13 -5.21 0.75 -16.59
N SER A 14 -6.31 1.38 -16.16
CA SER A 14 -6.23 2.59 -15.36
C SER A 14 -5.29 2.29 -14.18
N PRO A 15 -4.36 3.20 -13.85
CA PRO A 15 -3.40 2.92 -12.80
C PRO A 15 -4.14 2.77 -11.48
N ALA A 16 -3.66 1.86 -10.63
CA ALA A 16 -4.25 1.64 -9.32
C ALA A 16 -4.38 2.94 -8.53
N LEU A 17 -5.39 3.01 -7.65
CA LEU A 17 -5.59 4.12 -6.75
C LEU A 17 -4.97 3.78 -5.41
N PHE A 18 -4.05 4.60 -4.93
CA PHE A 18 -3.42 4.45 -3.62
C PHE A 18 -4.03 5.47 -2.66
N GLN A 19 -4.59 5.01 -1.56
CA GLN A 19 -5.06 5.85 -0.47
C GLN A 19 -4.03 5.81 0.65
N LEU A 20 -3.53 6.98 1.06
CA LEU A 20 -2.63 7.11 2.21
C LEU A 20 -3.43 7.59 3.42
N VAL A 21 -3.35 6.84 4.51
CA VAL A 21 -4.10 7.08 5.74
C VAL A 21 -3.12 7.16 6.91
N ARG A 22 -3.27 8.18 7.74
CA ARG A 22 -2.52 8.36 8.98
C ARG A 22 -3.40 7.95 10.15
N ALA A 23 -2.94 7.01 10.95
CA ALA A 23 -3.53 6.68 12.24
C ALA A 23 -2.82 7.51 13.32
N ASP A 24 -3.35 8.70 13.62
CA ASP A 24 -2.71 9.67 14.52
C ASP A 24 -2.49 9.13 15.94
N ALA A 25 -3.39 8.27 16.45
CA ALA A 25 -3.26 7.71 17.80
C ALA A 25 -2.18 6.62 17.90
N GLU A 26 -1.92 5.89 16.82
CA GLU A 26 -0.89 4.84 16.74
C GLU A 26 0.42 5.32 16.11
N ASN A 27 0.50 6.60 15.71
CA ASN A 27 1.61 7.21 14.97
C ASN A 27 2.09 6.34 13.79
N ARG A 28 1.13 5.95 12.95
CA ARG A 28 1.32 4.94 11.90
C ARG A 28 0.75 5.43 10.58
N LEU A 29 1.39 5.06 9.48
CA LEU A 29 0.89 5.35 8.13
C LEU A 29 0.50 4.06 7.43
N THR A 30 -0.59 4.08 6.67
CA THR A 30 -1.06 2.93 5.90
C THR A 30 -1.37 3.35 4.48
N VAL A 31 -0.85 2.59 3.52
CA VAL A 31 -1.20 2.70 2.11
C VAL A 31 -2.12 1.54 1.77
N HIS A 32 -3.31 1.87 1.27
CA HIS A 32 -4.23 0.92 0.66
C HIS A 32 -4.16 1.05 -0.86
N ALA A 33 -3.85 -0.04 -1.55
CA ALA A 33 -3.91 -0.10 -3.00
C ALA A 33 -5.27 -0.66 -3.43
N HIS A 34 -5.99 0.12 -4.22
CA HIS A 34 -7.29 -0.22 -4.75
C HIS A 34 -7.22 -0.43 -6.26
N SER A 35 -8.17 -1.23 -6.76
CA SER A 35 -8.41 -1.29 -8.20
C SER A 35 -8.78 0.10 -8.72
N ALA A 36 -8.40 0.39 -9.96
CA ALA A 36 -8.54 1.74 -10.51
C ALA A 36 -9.99 2.22 -10.68
N ARG A 37 -10.96 1.30 -10.64
CA ARG A 37 -12.39 1.59 -10.70
C ARG A 37 -13.08 1.51 -9.34
N ALA A 38 -12.33 1.30 -8.27
CA ALA A 38 -12.90 1.24 -6.93
C ALA A 38 -13.48 2.60 -6.53
N GLU A 39 -14.73 2.58 -6.07
CA GLU A 39 -15.30 3.69 -5.32
C GLU A 39 -14.73 3.66 -3.89
N VAL A 40 -13.67 4.44 -3.66
CA VAL A 40 -12.98 4.47 -2.37
C VAL A 40 -13.66 5.48 -1.45
N SER A 41 -14.25 4.97 -0.38
CA SER A 41 -14.83 5.78 0.70
C SER A 41 -13.73 6.39 1.58
N ALA A 42 -14.10 7.34 2.43
CA ALA A 42 -13.19 7.77 3.50
C ALA A 42 -12.79 6.56 4.38
N PRO A 43 -11.57 6.58 4.93
CA PRO A 43 -11.11 5.49 5.78
C PRO A 43 -11.99 5.38 7.04
N GLU A 44 -12.24 4.16 7.50
CA GLU A 44 -13.04 3.91 8.71
C GLU A 44 -12.33 4.39 9.98
N ALA A 45 -11.00 4.39 9.97
CA ALA A 45 -10.15 4.85 11.05
C ALA A 45 -8.97 5.66 10.50
N GLY A 46 -8.59 6.70 11.25
CA GLY A 46 -7.50 7.61 10.88
C GLY A 46 -7.92 8.75 9.95
N THR A 47 -6.92 9.54 9.57
CA THR A 47 -7.04 10.72 8.71
C THR A 47 -6.54 10.37 7.32
N GLU A 48 -7.35 10.59 6.27
CA GLU A 48 -6.88 10.48 4.89
C GLU A 48 -5.89 11.61 4.60
N VAL A 49 -4.63 11.26 4.34
CA VAL A 49 -3.58 12.21 3.94
C VAL A 49 -3.75 12.58 2.47
N GLY A 50 -4.06 11.59 1.63
CA GLY A 50 -4.27 11.83 0.21
C GLY A 50 -4.57 10.59 -0.61
N ARG A 51 -4.85 10.82 -1.89
CA ARG A 51 -5.13 9.79 -2.90
C ARG A 51 -4.26 10.01 -4.11
N TYR A 52 -3.56 8.96 -4.54
CA TYR A 52 -2.54 9.02 -5.57
C TYR A 52 -2.84 8.01 -6.67
N ARG A 53 -2.73 8.44 -7.93
CA ARG A 53 -2.93 7.58 -9.11
C ARG A 53 -1.64 7.09 -9.74
N THR A 54 -0.49 7.46 -9.20
CA THR A 54 0.82 7.03 -9.68
C THR A 54 1.69 6.62 -8.50
N ALA A 55 2.60 5.69 -8.73
CA ALA A 55 3.59 5.30 -7.74
C ALA A 55 4.46 6.50 -7.37
N ASP A 56 4.93 7.30 -8.34
CA ASP A 56 5.76 8.48 -8.07
C ASP A 56 5.08 9.48 -7.15
N ALA A 57 3.81 9.82 -7.38
CA ALA A 57 3.09 10.75 -6.51
C ALA A 57 2.87 10.19 -5.09
N LEU A 58 2.65 8.87 -4.97
CA LEU A 58 2.60 8.22 -3.67
C LEU A 58 3.97 8.28 -2.95
N ARG A 59 5.06 8.03 -3.67
CA ARG A 59 6.42 8.06 -3.11
C ARG A 59 6.82 9.47 -2.66
N ASP A 60 6.46 10.48 -3.44
CA ASP A 60 6.66 11.88 -3.06
C ASP A 60 5.91 12.21 -1.77
N ALA A 61 4.65 11.80 -1.67
CA ALA A 61 3.87 12.01 -0.44
C ALA A 61 4.46 11.27 0.77
N LEU A 62 4.89 10.01 0.61
CA LEU A 62 5.56 9.27 1.68
C LEU A 62 6.86 9.95 2.13
N LYS A 63 7.57 10.61 1.21
CA LYS A 63 8.76 11.40 1.55
C LYS A 63 8.39 12.67 2.34
N GLU A 64 7.30 13.35 1.98
CA GLU A 64 6.79 14.49 2.76
C GLU A 64 6.38 14.10 4.18
N GLU A 65 5.95 12.85 4.36
CA GLU A 65 5.61 12.25 5.66
C GLU A 65 6.84 11.72 6.43
N ASP A 66 8.06 11.91 5.92
CA ASP A 66 9.33 11.53 6.57
C ASP A 66 9.44 10.04 6.95
N VAL A 67 8.90 9.12 6.12
CA VAL A 67 8.95 7.67 6.40
C VAL A 67 10.35 7.05 6.20
N GLU A 68 11.38 7.86 5.91
CA GLU A 68 12.74 7.36 5.72
C GLU A 68 13.29 6.80 7.05
N GLY A 69 13.78 5.56 7.03
CA GLY A 69 14.29 4.89 8.24
C GLY A 69 13.21 4.23 9.11
N TRP A 70 11.93 4.35 8.75
CA TRP A 70 10.85 3.60 9.37
C TRP A 70 10.91 2.12 8.96
N ALA A 71 10.11 1.28 9.60
CA ALA A 71 9.84 -0.08 9.17
C ALA A 71 8.49 -0.15 8.43
N ALA A 72 8.31 -1.15 7.56
CA ALA A 72 7.05 -1.42 6.88
C ALA A 72 6.67 -2.89 6.99
N VAL A 73 5.38 -3.14 7.18
CA VAL A 73 4.75 -4.46 7.08
C VAL A 73 3.81 -4.46 5.89
N PHE A 74 3.91 -5.45 5.02
CA PHE A 74 3.05 -5.53 3.84
C PHE A 74 2.72 -6.98 3.47
N GLU A 75 1.50 -7.17 3.00
CA GLU A 75 1.00 -8.47 2.61
C GLU A 75 1.25 -8.72 1.12
N ASP A 76 1.89 -9.85 0.83
CA ASP A 76 2.02 -10.36 -0.53
C ASP A 76 0.88 -11.34 -0.82
N VAL A 77 -0.23 -10.82 -1.35
CA VAL A 77 -1.42 -11.64 -1.68
C VAL A 77 -1.13 -12.77 -2.66
N LYS A 78 -0.08 -12.67 -3.49
CA LYS A 78 0.29 -13.74 -4.42
C LYS A 78 1.05 -14.87 -3.73
N ALA A 79 1.78 -14.56 -2.67
CA ALA A 79 2.60 -15.52 -1.93
C ALA A 79 1.97 -15.96 -0.60
N ASP A 80 0.79 -15.42 -0.25
CA ASP A 80 0.06 -15.66 1.01
C ASP A 80 0.97 -15.52 2.24
N ARG A 81 1.76 -14.43 2.28
CA ARG A 81 2.69 -14.16 3.37
C ARG A 81 2.77 -12.68 3.72
N VAL A 82 3.07 -12.42 4.99
CA VAL A 82 3.42 -11.10 5.51
C VAL A 82 4.93 -10.89 5.33
N LEU A 83 5.34 -9.69 4.93
CA LEU A 83 6.73 -9.29 4.79
C LEU A 83 7.00 -8.08 5.69
N VAL A 84 8.18 -8.07 6.30
CA VAL A 84 8.67 -6.95 7.11
C VAL A 84 9.93 -6.38 6.45
N GLU A 85 9.92 -5.09 6.19
CA GLU A 85 11.08 -4.30 5.81
C GLU A 85 11.45 -3.41 7.00
N THR A 86 12.65 -3.56 7.54
CA THR A 86 13.07 -2.81 8.73
C THR A 86 13.65 -1.45 8.39
N THR A 87 13.98 -1.20 7.11
CA THR A 87 14.56 0.06 6.65
C THR A 87 13.87 0.53 5.39
N VAL A 88 12.88 1.40 5.58
CA VAL A 88 12.10 1.98 4.50
C VAL A 88 12.83 3.16 3.89
N THR A 89 12.79 3.21 2.56
CA THR A 89 12.96 4.43 1.77
C THR A 89 11.67 4.65 0.99
N ALA A 90 11.23 5.89 0.86
CA ALA A 90 10.05 6.22 0.06
C ALA A 90 10.18 5.77 -1.41
N GLN A 91 11.40 5.49 -1.89
CA GLN A 91 11.69 5.06 -3.25
C GLN A 91 11.71 3.54 -3.46
N HIS A 92 11.39 2.75 -2.43
CA HIS A 92 11.36 1.30 -2.56
C HIS A 92 10.49 0.86 -3.75
N ALA A 93 11.03 -0.04 -4.58
CA ALA A 93 10.40 -0.45 -5.83
C ALA A 93 9.05 -1.17 -5.63
N TRP A 94 8.82 -1.73 -4.44
CA TRP A 94 7.57 -2.35 -4.05
C TRP A 94 6.47 -1.34 -3.69
N ILE A 95 6.82 -0.10 -3.34
CA ILE A 95 5.83 0.98 -3.10
C ILE A 95 5.16 1.34 -4.43
N GLY A 96 3.83 1.37 -4.41
CA GLY A 96 3.00 1.62 -5.59
C GLY A 96 2.77 0.38 -6.46
N GLN A 97 3.14 -0.82 -6.00
CA GLN A 97 2.75 -2.05 -6.68
C GLN A 97 1.39 -2.55 -6.16
N PRO A 98 0.37 -2.74 -7.03
CA PRO A 98 -0.94 -3.24 -6.61
C PRO A 98 -0.92 -4.64 -5.98
N ARG A 99 0.19 -5.38 -6.13
CA ARG A 99 0.42 -6.68 -5.48
C ARG A 99 0.45 -6.56 -3.96
N TYR A 100 0.94 -5.44 -3.43
CA TYR A 100 0.97 -5.17 -2.00
C TYR A 100 -0.23 -4.29 -1.68
N SER A 101 -1.37 -4.94 -1.45
CA SER A 101 -2.67 -4.26 -1.30
C SER A 101 -2.74 -3.39 -0.05
N THR A 102 -1.96 -3.73 0.97
CA THR A 102 -1.84 -2.94 2.20
C THR A 102 -0.40 -2.94 2.64
N ILE A 103 0.12 -1.73 2.87
CA ILE A 103 1.46 -1.47 3.38
C ILE A 103 1.29 -0.58 4.60
N THR A 104 1.81 -1.01 5.73
CA THR A 104 1.71 -0.28 7.00
C THR A 104 3.10 0.10 7.47
N PHE A 105 3.35 1.38 7.74
CA PHE A 105 4.63 1.94 8.13
C PHE A 105 4.65 2.27 9.63
N PHE A 106 5.73 1.91 10.30
CA PHE A 106 5.93 2.05 11.73
C PHE A 106 7.26 2.78 11.98
N GLU A 107 7.29 3.72 12.93
CA GLU A 107 8.53 4.42 13.30
C GLU A 107 9.65 3.48 13.77
N THR A 108 9.29 2.31 14.32
CA THR A 108 10.25 1.33 14.84
C THR A 108 10.07 -0.04 14.22
N SER A 109 11.19 -0.74 14.04
CA SER A 109 11.20 -2.14 13.59
C SER A 109 10.55 -3.09 14.60
N GLU A 110 10.60 -2.78 15.89
CA GLU A 110 9.94 -3.56 16.95
C GLU A 110 8.42 -3.54 16.79
N ALA A 111 7.82 -2.36 16.58
CA ALA A 111 6.38 -2.24 16.37
C ALA A 111 5.92 -2.92 15.07
N ALA A 112 6.72 -2.83 14.01
CA ALA A 112 6.46 -3.56 12.76
C ALA A 112 6.50 -5.08 12.97
N THR A 113 7.47 -5.57 13.74
CA THR A 113 7.62 -7.01 14.01
C THR A 113 6.45 -7.53 14.85
N ASP A 114 6.11 -6.84 15.95
CA ASP A 114 4.96 -7.19 16.80
C ASP A 114 3.64 -7.22 16.01
N PHE A 115 3.45 -6.23 15.12
CA PHE A 115 2.29 -6.21 14.24
C PHE A 115 2.25 -7.37 13.24
N ALA A 116 3.40 -7.75 12.69
CA ALA A 116 3.53 -8.87 11.76
C ALA A 116 3.30 -10.22 12.46
N ASP A 117 3.89 -10.44 13.64
CA ASP A 117 3.68 -11.64 14.47
C ASP A 117 2.20 -11.81 14.85
N ALA A 118 1.49 -10.71 15.16
CA ALA A 118 0.05 -10.75 15.44
C ALA A 118 -0.80 -11.07 14.19
N HIS A 119 -0.28 -10.80 12.98
CA HIS A 119 -0.95 -11.07 11.70
C HIS A 119 -0.59 -12.42 11.09
N GLU A 120 0.54 -13.04 11.48
CA GLU A 120 0.80 -14.42 11.14
C GLU A 120 -0.31 -15.29 11.73
N ARG A 121 -1.16 -15.83 10.85
CA ARG A 121 -2.25 -16.71 11.26
C ARG A 121 -1.65 -17.81 12.15
N PRO A 122 -2.29 -18.18 13.28
CA PRO A 122 -1.83 -19.32 14.06
C PRO A 122 -1.69 -20.50 13.12
N THR A 123 -0.49 -21.07 13.05
CA THR A 123 -0.24 -22.30 12.30
C THR A 123 -1.22 -23.32 12.88
N PRO A 124 -2.12 -23.94 12.08
CA PRO A 124 -2.93 -25.00 12.62
C PRO A 124 -1.97 -26.11 13.07
N ASP A 125 -1.94 -26.35 14.38
CA ASP A 125 -1.23 -27.43 15.03
C ASP A 125 -1.55 -28.73 14.27
N ARG A 126 -0.53 -29.38 13.71
CA ARG A 126 -0.67 -30.64 12.99
C ARG A 126 0.19 -31.71 13.63
#